data_AF-A0A383C6A3-F1
#
_entry.id   AF-A0A383C6A3-F1
#
_cell.length_a   1.000
_cell.length_b   1.000
_cell.length_c   1.000
_cell.angle_alpha   90.00
_cell.angle_beta   90.00
_cell.angle_gamma   90.00
#
_symmetry.space_group_name_H-M   'P 1'
#
loop_
_entity.id
_entity.type
_entity.pdbx_description
1 polymer ?
#
loop_
_entity_poly.entity_id
_entity_poly.type
_entity_poly.pdbx_seq_one_letter_code
_entity_poly.pdbx_strand_id
1 'polypeptide(L)'
;LKQDSSITDEHIRLASQRIEIDKESQQLNAFSLHEKLLVITIMKSPNISTGDVYSAYKSLCKTTHQNILTQRRVTQMLNEIELSGLITGKMIHQGIHGNTKKFNLTILPDLVKNTLKPDEIFTDIL
;
A
#
# COMPACT_ATOMS: atom_id res chain seq x y z
N LEU A 1 -32.96 5.53 -2.41
CA LEU A 1 -31.94 6.55 -2.72
C LEU A 1 -32.69 7.84 -3.04
N LYS A 2 -32.58 8.89 -2.22
CA LYS A 2 -33.14 10.21 -2.54
C LYS A 2 -32.30 10.78 -3.69
N GLN A 3 -32.90 10.96 -4.86
CA GLN A 3 -32.31 11.76 -5.92
C GLN A 3 -32.64 13.23 -5.61
N ASP A 4 -31.63 14.04 -5.37
CA ASP A 4 -31.81 15.49 -5.31
C ASP A 4 -32.07 16.04 -6.71
N SER A 5 -32.94 17.05 -6.80
CA SER A 5 -33.39 17.64 -8.05
C SER A 5 -32.36 18.56 -8.73
N SER A 6 -31.24 18.85 -8.06
CA SER A 6 -30.15 19.68 -8.60
C SER A 6 -28.77 19.21 -8.12
N ILE A 7 -27.77 19.36 -8.98
CA ILE A 7 -26.37 19.05 -8.66
C ILE A 7 -25.78 20.26 -7.93
N THR A 8 -25.24 20.04 -6.73
CA THR A 8 -24.56 21.07 -5.94
C THR A 8 -23.06 20.83 -5.93
N ASP A 9 -22.27 21.83 -5.53
CA ASP A 9 -20.82 21.68 -5.38
C ASP A 9 -20.45 20.55 -4.40
N GLU A 10 -21.27 20.33 -3.37
CA GLU A 10 -21.11 19.19 -2.45
C GLU A 10 -21.27 17.84 -3.16
N HIS A 11 -22.21 17.71 -4.09
CA HIS A 11 -22.35 16.50 -4.90
C HIS A 11 -21.11 16.24 -5.76
N ILE A 12 -20.53 17.29 -6.35
CA ILE A 12 -19.29 17.18 -7.15
C ILE A 12 -18.13 16.75 -6.24
N ARG A 13 -17.96 17.40 -5.09
CA ARG A 13 -16.91 17.08 -4.11
C ARG A 13 -16.98 15.62 -3.64
N LEU A 14 -18.18 15.15 -3.27
CA LEU A 14 -18.41 13.77 -2.85
C LEU A 14 -18.15 12.78 -3.97
N ALA A 15 -18.58 13.09 -5.20
CA ALA A 15 -18.31 12.25 -6.37
C ALA A 15 -16.80 12.13 -6.64
N SER A 16 -16.05 13.24 -6.60
CA SER A 16 -14.60 13.22 -6.76
C SER A 16 -13.90 12.39 -5.69
N GLN A 17 -14.29 12.52 -4.42
CA GLN A 17 -13.74 11.69 -3.33
C GLN A 17 -14.03 10.21 -3.55
N ARG A 18 -15.23 9.87 -4.01
CA ARG A 18 -15.61 8.48 -4.31
C ARG A 18 -14.78 7.90 -5.45
N ILE A 19 -14.56 8.67 -6.51
CA ILE A 19 -13.75 8.26 -7.67
C ILE A 19 -12.32 7.96 -7.25
N GLU A 20 -11.70 8.79 -6.40
CA GLU A 20 -10.34 8.55 -5.91
C GLU A 20 -10.26 7.25 -5.08
N ILE A 21 -11.17 7.06 -4.11
CA ILE A 21 -11.23 5.85 -3.29
C ILE A 21 -11.41 4.59 -4.15
N ASP A 22 -12.28 4.66 -5.16
CA ASP A 22 -12.55 3.54 -6.06
C ASP A 22 -11.32 3.24 -6.94
N LYS A 23 -10.62 4.28 -7.42
CA LYS A 23 -9.37 4.14 -8.19
C LYS A 23 -8.25 3.51 -7.36
N GLU A 24 -8.02 3.98 -6.14
CA GLU A 24 -7.03 3.41 -5.21
C GLU A 24 -7.33 1.94 -4.92
N SER A 25 -8.60 1.60 -4.70
CA SER A 25 -9.06 0.21 -4.49
C SER A 25 -8.82 -0.67 -5.72
N GLN A 26 -9.12 -0.17 -6.91
CA GLN A 26 -8.91 -0.88 -8.17
C GLN A 26 -7.42 -1.15 -8.43
N GLN A 27 -6.57 -0.16 -8.20
CA GLN A 27 -5.11 -0.33 -8.31
C GLN A 27 -4.59 -1.39 -7.33
N LEU A 28 -5.00 -1.31 -6.06
CA LEU A 28 -4.60 -2.28 -5.05
C LEU A 28 -5.09 -3.71 -5.38
N ASN A 29 -6.28 -3.85 -5.97
CA ASN A 29 -6.78 -5.15 -6.42
C ASN A 29 -5.96 -5.74 -7.58
N ALA A 30 -5.53 -4.89 -8.52
CA ALA A 30 -4.73 -5.29 -9.68
C ALA A 30 -3.29 -5.71 -9.34
N PHE A 31 -2.80 -5.33 -8.16
CA PHE A 31 -1.48 -5.73 -7.67
C PHE A 31 -1.34 -7.24 -7.51
N SER A 32 -0.14 -7.73 -7.81
CA SER A 32 0.29 -9.07 -7.48
C SER A 32 0.27 -9.31 -5.97
N LEU A 33 0.27 -10.59 -5.58
CA LEU A 33 0.27 -10.98 -4.18
C LEU A 33 1.43 -10.35 -3.40
N HIS A 34 2.64 -10.35 -3.97
CA HIS A 34 3.81 -9.78 -3.29
C HIS A 34 3.74 -8.26 -3.16
N GLU A 35 3.14 -7.55 -4.11
CA GLU A 35 2.93 -6.10 -3.99
C GLU A 35 1.94 -5.79 -2.86
N LYS A 36 0.84 -6.57 -2.76
CA LYS A 36 -0.12 -6.47 -1.65
C LYS A 36 0.56 -6.71 -0.29
N LEU A 37 1.44 -7.72 -0.18
CA LEU A 37 2.23 -7.97 1.04
C LEU A 37 3.14 -6.79 1.42
N LEU A 38 3.73 -6.10 0.44
CA LEU A 38 4.54 -4.90 0.69
C LEU A 38 3.68 -3.73 1.17
N VAL A 39 2.50 -3.53 0.59
CA VAL A 39 1.54 -2.51 1.06
C VAL A 39 1.10 -2.80 2.49
N ILE A 40 0.79 -4.06 2.83
CA ILE A 40 0.46 -4.47 4.21
C ILE A 40 1.63 -4.21 5.17
N THR A 41 2.86 -4.49 4.73
CA THR A 41 4.07 -4.24 5.53
C THR A 41 4.19 -2.75 5.90
N ILE A 42 4.04 -1.87 4.91
CA ILE A 42 4.13 -0.41 5.11
C ILE A 42 2.95 0.10 5.93
N MET A 43 1.74 -0.43 5.71
CA MET A 43 0.55 -0.08 6.48
C MET A 43 0.74 -0.37 7.98
N LYS A 44 1.33 -1.53 8.34
CA LYS A 44 1.56 -1.91 9.74
C LYS A 44 2.72 -1.17 10.40
N SER A 45 3.67 -0.69 9.61
CA SER A 45 4.89 -0.03 10.09
C SER A 45 5.11 1.28 9.33
N PRO A 46 4.48 2.39 9.77
CA PRO A 46 4.72 3.68 9.14
C PRO A 46 6.18 4.14 9.33
N ASN A 47 6.68 4.93 8.39
CA ASN A 47 8.04 5.49 8.39
C ASN A 47 9.15 4.44 8.43
N ILE A 48 8.91 3.30 7.79
CA ILE A 48 9.79 2.12 7.75
C ILE A 48 10.87 2.26 6.67
N SER A 49 12.11 1.84 6.99
CA SER A 49 13.22 1.91 6.03
C SER A 49 13.16 0.79 4.98
N THR A 50 13.81 0.95 3.83
CA THR A 50 13.86 -0.10 2.78
C THR A 50 14.34 -1.47 3.31
N GLY A 51 15.33 -1.48 4.21
CA GLY A 51 15.85 -2.72 4.81
C GLY A 51 14.87 -3.38 5.77
N ASP A 52 14.17 -2.57 6.57
CA ASP A 52 13.17 -3.05 7.51
C ASP A 52 11.92 -3.55 6.78
N VAL A 53 11.52 -2.90 5.68
CA VAL A 53 10.44 -3.39 4.81
C VAL A 53 10.76 -4.81 4.33
N TYR A 54 11.98 -5.06 3.85
CA TYR A 54 12.36 -6.39 3.40
C TYR A 54 12.31 -7.43 4.53
N SER A 55 12.72 -7.05 5.74
CA SER A 55 12.67 -7.94 6.91
C SER A 55 11.25 -8.29 7.32
N ALA A 56 10.36 -7.30 7.40
CA ALA A 56 8.95 -7.50 7.73
C ALA A 56 8.19 -8.26 6.62
N TYR A 57 8.47 -7.94 5.35
CA TYR A 57 7.95 -8.67 4.19
C TYR A 57 8.28 -10.16 4.24
N LYS A 58 9.53 -10.52 4.57
CA LYS A 58 9.92 -11.93 4.73
C LYS A 58 9.10 -12.64 5.80
N SER A 59 8.80 -11.97 6.90
CA SER A 59 7.95 -12.52 7.96
C SER A 59 6.53 -12.76 7.45
N LEU A 60 5.95 -11.81 6.72
CA LEU A 60 4.63 -11.99 6.11
C LEU A 60 4.62 -13.16 5.11
N CYS A 61 5.62 -13.26 4.22
CA CYS A 61 5.71 -14.38 3.29
C CYS A 61 5.73 -15.74 4.02
N LYS A 62 6.42 -15.84 5.17
CA LYS A 62 6.44 -17.07 5.96
C LYS A 62 5.06 -17.39 6.55
N THR A 63 4.37 -16.39 7.10
CA THR A 63 3.02 -16.56 7.65
C THR A 63 2.01 -16.96 6.57
N THR A 64 2.12 -16.39 5.37
CA THR A 64 1.22 -16.69 4.25
C THR A 64 1.69 -17.86 3.37
N HIS A 65 2.73 -18.60 3.78
CA HIS A 65 3.32 -19.74 3.04
C HIS A 65 3.77 -19.42 1.59
N GLN A 66 4.35 -18.25 1.38
CA GLN A 66 4.81 -17.76 0.08
C GLN A 66 6.33 -17.81 -0.05
N ASN A 67 6.81 -17.94 -1.29
CA ASN A 67 8.24 -17.85 -1.59
C ASN A 67 8.75 -16.42 -1.38
N ILE A 68 9.91 -16.28 -0.74
CA ILE A 68 10.54 -14.99 -0.50
C ILE A 68 11.27 -14.54 -1.78
N LEU A 69 10.92 -13.34 -2.27
CA LEU A 69 11.62 -12.68 -3.36
C LEU A 69 12.93 -12.06 -2.88
N THR A 70 13.87 -11.82 -3.80
CA THR A 70 15.13 -11.15 -3.48
C THR A 70 14.91 -9.69 -3.08
N GLN A 71 15.82 -9.14 -2.27
CA GLN A 71 15.76 -7.73 -1.85
C GLN A 71 15.76 -6.76 -3.04
N ARG A 72 16.47 -7.10 -4.13
CA ARG A 72 16.46 -6.31 -5.38
C ARG A 72 15.06 -6.26 -5.98
N ARG A 73 14.37 -7.40 -6.11
CA ARG A 73 13.01 -7.43 -6.68
C ARG A 73 12.02 -6.69 -5.78
N VAL A 74 12.12 -6.85 -4.47
CA VAL A 74 11.30 -6.10 -3.50
C VAL A 74 11.52 -4.59 -3.66
N THR A 75 12.75 -4.14 -3.83
CA THR A 75 13.05 -2.71 -4.05
C THR A 75 12.47 -2.20 -5.37
N GLN A 76 12.50 -3.01 -6.45
CA GLN A 76 11.85 -2.66 -7.72
C GLN A 76 10.34 -2.49 -7.53
N MET A 77 9.69 -3.46 -6.88
CA MET A 77 8.26 -3.40 -6.59
C MET A 77 7.90 -2.20 -5.69
N LEU A 78 8.73 -1.86 -4.71
CA LEU A 78 8.51 -0.66 -3.90
C LEU A 78 8.50 0.61 -4.75
N ASN A 79 9.38 0.72 -5.75
CA ASN A 79 9.34 1.85 -6.68
C ASN A 79 8.11 1.78 -7.61
N GLU A 80 7.71 0.58 -8.06
CA GLU A 80 6.49 0.37 -8.86
C GLU A 80 5.22 0.83 -8.09
N ILE A 81 5.11 0.47 -6.81
CA ILE A 81 4.01 0.87 -5.91
C ILE A 81 4.09 2.37 -5.57
N GLU A 82 5.29 2.92 -5.38
CA GLU A 82 5.46 4.37 -5.16
C GLU A 82 5.00 5.17 -6.38
N LEU A 83 5.29 4.68 -7.60
CA LEU A 83 4.84 5.31 -8.85
C LEU A 83 3.31 5.24 -9.03
N SER A 84 2.64 4.23 -8.46
CA SER A 84 1.18 4.18 -8.48
C SER A 84 0.53 5.22 -7.54
N GLY A 85 1.31 5.78 -6.60
CA GLY A 85 0.86 6.77 -5.63
C GLY A 85 0.32 6.20 -4.32
N LEU A 86 0.22 4.88 -4.17
CA LEU A 86 -0.35 4.25 -2.97
C LEU A 86 0.58 4.36 -1.75
N ILE A 87 1.89 4.53 -1.98
CA ILE A 87 2.89 4.80 -0.95
C ILE A 87 3.75 5.99 -1.37
N THR A 88 4.43 6.60 -0.40
CA THR A 88 5.48 7.59 -0.64
C THR A 88 6.82 7.10 -0.09
N GLY A 89 7.92 7.36 -0.80
CA GLY A 89 9.28 7.08 -0.36
C GLY A 89 10.07 8.37 -0.16
N LYS A 90 10.46 8.69 1.08
CA LYS A 90 11.33 9.83 1.39
C LYS A 90 12.77 9.38 1.54
N MET A 91 13.69 9.99 0.79
CA MET A 91 15.13 9.73 0.96
C MET A 91 15.63 10.32 2.28
N ILE A 92 16.37 9.51 3.04
CA ILE A 92 17.00 9.87 4.30
C ILE A 92 18.50 9.58 4.19
N HIS A 93 19.30 10.61 4.45
CA HIS A 93 20.75 10.53 4.47
C HIS A 93 21.23 10.20 5.89
N GLN A 94 21.95 9.09 6.06
CA GLN A 94 22.43 8.63 7.38
C GLN A 94 23.97 8.73 7.52
N GLY A 95 24.60 9.58 6.71
CA GLY A 95 26.06 9.77 6.70
C GLY A 95 26.78 8.48 6.34
N ILE A 96 27.66 8.00 7.22
CA ILE A 96 28.48 6.79 7.00
C ILE A 96 27.65 5.50 6.84
N HIS A 97 26.42 5.49 7.33
CA HIS A 97 25.51 4.34 7.24
C HIS A 97 24.78 4.26 5.88
N GLY A 98 25.08 5.18 4.96
CA GLY A 98 24.49 5.25 3.64
C GLY A 98 23.17 6.03 3.60
N ASN A 99 22.48 5.92 2.46
CA ASN A 99 21.17 6.54 2.24
C ASN A 99 20.11 5.43 2.19
N THR A 100 18.93 5.71 2.74
CA THR A 100 17.79 4.79 2.67
C THR A 100 16.53 5.57 2.30
N LYS A 101 15.53 4.89 1.75
CA LYS A 101 14.19 5.45 1.65
C LYS A 101 13.38 5.01 2.86
N LYS A 102 12.61 5.95 3.43
CA LYS A 102 11.55 5.65 4.39
C LYS A 102 10.19 5.72 3.71
N PHE A 103 9.39 4.68 3.90
CA PHE A 103 8.10 4.54 3.23
C PHE A 103 6.94 4.82 4.17
N ASN A 104 5.89 5.45 3.62
CA ASN A 104 4.60 5.66 4.28
C ASN A 104 3.46 5.35 3.31
N LEU A 105 2.32 4.92 3.84
CA LEU A 105 1.10 4.77 3.07
C LEU A 105 0.53 6.16 2.75
N THR A 106 0.12 6.37 1.50
CA THR A 106 -0.57 7.61 1.08
C THR A 106 -2.09 7.49 1.29
N ILE A 107 -2.60 6.28 1.13
CA ILE A 107 -4.02 5.95 1.26
C ILE A 107 -4.42 5.62 2.70
N LEU A 108 -5.72 5.55 2.97
CA LEU A 108 -6.22 5.18 4.30
C LEU A 108 -5.91 3.70 4.60
N PRO A 109 -5.38 3.37 5.80
CA PRO A 109 -5.18 1.97 6.20
C PRO A 109 -6.43 1.11 6.13
N ASP A 110 -7.60 1.70 6.44
CA ASP A 110 -8.88 0.98 6.36
C ASP A 110 -9.28 0.64 4.93
N LEU A 111 -8.85 1.44 3.94
CA LEU A 111 -9.04 1.09 2.53
C LEU A 111 -8.29 -0.21 2.22
N VAL A 112 -7.00 -0.29 2.58
CA VAL A 112 -6.18 -1.49 2.38
C VAL A 112 -6.82 -2.72 3.03
N LYS A 113 -7.24 -2.59 4.30
CA LYS A 113 -7.91 -3.67 5.02
C LYS A 113 -9.19 -4.10 4.31
N ASN A 114 -10.08 -3.17 3.98
CA ASN A 114 -11.37 -3.50 3.38
C ASN A 114 -11.23 -4.11 1.98
N THR A 115 -10.26 -3.64 1.19
CA THR A 115 -9.99 -4.15 -0.15
C THR A 115 -9.37 -5.55 -0.12
N LEU A 116 -8.48 -5.85 0.84
CA LEU A 116 -7.73 -7.11 0.87
C LEU A 116 -8.36 -8.19 1.77
N LYS A 117 -9.20 -7.82 2.74
CA LYS A 117 -9.88 -8.76 3.65
C LYS A 117 -10.67 -9.89 2.98
N PRO A 118 -11.27 -9.74 1.78
CA PRO A 118 -11.98 -10.83 1.11
C PRO A 118 -11.07 -11.99 0.67
N ASP A 119 -9.76 -11.78 0.56
CA ASP A 119 -8.80 -12.81 0.14
C ASP A 119 -8.30 -13.58 1.37
N GLU A 120 -8.58 -14.88 1.42
CA GLU A 120 -8.29 -15.75 2.58
C GLU A 120 -6.81 -15.70 2.98
N ILE A 121 -5.91 -15.50 2.00
CA ILE A 121 -4.45 -15.44 2.21
C ILE A 121 -4.06 -14.34 3.19
N PHE A 122 -4.82 -13.24 3.22
CA PHE A 122 -4.47 -12.07 4.04
C PHE A 122 -5.14 -12.04 5.41
N THR A 123 -6.06 -12.97 5.70
CA THR A 123 -6.85 -12.99 6.95
C THR A 123 -5.96 -13.00 8.20
N ASP A 124 -4.91 -13.80 8.20
CA ASP A 124 -4.01 -13.96 9.35
C ASP A 124 -3.03 -12.78 9.52
N ILE A 125 -2.90 -11.94 8.50
CA ILE A 125 -1.94 -10.84 8.47
C ILE A 125 -2.57 -9.46 8.37
N LEU A 126 -3.90 -9.31 8.32
CA LEU A 126 -4.58 -8.00 8.34
C LEU A 126 -4.99 -7.64 9.77
#